data_AF-A0A367FB45-F1
#
_entry.id   AF-A0A367FB45-F1
#
_cell.length_a   1.000
_cell.length_b   1.000
_cell.length_c   1.000
_cell.angle_alpha   90.00
_cell.angle_beta   90.00
_cell.angle_gamma   90.00
#
_symmetry.space_group_name_H-M   'P 1'
#
loop_
_entity.id
_entity.type
_entity.pdbx_description
1 polymer ?
#
loop_
_entity_poly.entity_id
_entity_poly.type
_entity_poly.pdbx_seq_one_letter_code
_entity_poly.pdbx_strand_id
1 'polypeptide(L)'
;MGTGAGARQSEGVEKAAGTAARERRRRRLGVRMPGRTRARRALAWTALALTVLLVLPVAAAASALRLAYTGDPQPEARTRGRDAIWLGHAWVDGRRDAGDLRALKRRMAGTGIRDLYVHTGPLAHDGSLPADRHPRAGWLLRAVEREMPGVRVQAWLGDRLVYGKDQRGGLRLADRGTRDAVVAGARQVLAAGFDGVHFDLEPLRSGDGDYLRLLERLRRSVHARGGMLSVAAHQIDPLPGLHQVGEATAGEGKWWSQGYFGQVAGRVDQIALMSYDTWLPVESLYGGYVARQTRLALQAAPDDVDVLMGLPFFHTDSMGHHAGAETVAAAVRGVRLGLGRQEPGRGRFGVALYVDFAATAKDWTAYRRGWCAPDGS
;
A
#
# COMPACT_ATOMS: atom_id res chain seq x y z
N MET A 1 59.74 99.39 52.79
CA MET A 1 59.07 100.71 52.90
C MET A 1 57.92 100.68 51.91
N GLY A 2 56.69 100.40 52.36
CA GLY A 2 55.67 101.42 52.64
C GLY A 2 55.14 101.96 51.31
N THR A 3 53.89 101.84 50.89
CA THR A 3 52.57 101.97 51.53
C THR A 3 51.55 101.60 50.43
N GLY A 4 50.42 100.94 50.68
CA GLY A 4 49.21 101.62 51.14
C GLY A 4 47.97 100.96 50.52
N ALA A 5 46.90 100.94 51.29
CA ALA A 5 45.70 100.15 51.14
C ALA A 5 44.65 100.73 50.16
N GLY A 6 43.69 99.90 49.74
CA GLY A 6 42.47 100.34 49.07
C GLY A 6 41.53 99.19 48.72
N ALA A 7 40.57 98.92 49.61
CA ALA A 7 39.58 97.85 49.51
C ALA A 7 38.53 98.04 48.39
N ARG A 8 38.02 96.93 47.85
CA ARG A 8 36.56 96.69 47.72
C ARG A 8 36.24 95.23 47.36
N GLN A 9 35.17 94.77 48.00
CA GLN A 9 34.55 93.45 47.95
C GLN A 9 33.96 93.11 46.57
N SER A 10 33.99 91.83 46.22
CA SER A 10 32.76 91.11 45.82
C SER A 10 33.00 89.60 45.87
N GLU A 11 32.03 88.93 46.48
CA GLU A 11 31.95 87.52 46.81
C GLU A 11 31.88 86.60 45.58
N GLY A 12 32.29 85.34 45.75
CA GLY A 12 32.12 84.28 44.76
C GLY A 12 32.97 83.06 45.08
N VAL A 13 32.57 82.32 46.12
CA VAL A 13 33.26 81.13 46.63
C VAL A 13 33.22 79.98 45.62
N GLU A 14 34.42 79.52 45.28
CA GLU A 14 34.76 78.22 44.69
C GLU A 14 34.91 77.15 45.79
N LYS A 15 34.42 75.92 45.53
CA LYS A 15 34.88 74.58 46.03
C LYS A 15 33.69 73.65 46.27
N ALA A 16 33.71 72.34 46.01
CA ALA A 16 34.72 71.40 45.51
C ALA A 16 33.96 70.09 45.17
N ALA A 17 34.28 69.41 44.07
CA ALA A 17 35.02 68.14 44.01
C ALA A 17 34.30 66.85 44.47
N GLY A 18 34.41 65.81 43.64
CA GLY A 18 33.98 64.42 43.88
C GLY A 18 32.61 64.14 43.25
N THR A 19 32.38 63.15 42.38
CA THR A 19 32.91 61.78 42.41
C THR A 19 32.47 61.06 41.12
N ALA A 20 33.34 60.18 40.57
CA ALA A 20 33.02 59.03 39.71
C ALA A 20 32.37 59.31 38.33
N ALA A 21 33.06 59.23 37.18
CA ALA A 21 33.81 58.07 36.67
C ALA A 21 33.12 56.71 36.92
N ARG A 22 31.94 56.47 36.30
CA ARG A 22 31.48 55.15 35.78
C ARG A 22 29.99 55.22 35.40
N GLU A 23 29.66 55.73 34.22
CA GLU A 23 28.46 55.26 33.51
C GLU A 23 28.85 54.63 32.19
N ARG A 24 29.39 53.42 32.35
CA ARG A 24 29.46 52.41 31.31
C ARG A 24 28.08 52.21 30.69
N ARG A 25 27.97 52.51 29.40
CA ARG A 25 27.49 51.58 28.36
C ARG A 25 26.56 50.46 28.88
N ARG A 26 25.29 50.79 29.10
CA ARG A 26 24.19 49.82 29.04
C ARG A 26 22.98 50.48 28.38
N ARG A 27 23.04 50.65 27.05
CA ARG A 27 21.82 50.55 26.23
C ARG A 27 21.23 49.19 26.56
N ARG A 28 20.23 49.17 27.45
CA ARG A 28 19.41 47.99 27.67
C ARG A 28 18.74 47.70 26.34
N LEU A 29 19.26 46.71 25.60
CA LEU A 29 18.43 45.87 24.72
C LEU A 29 17.45 45.15 25.63
N GLY A 30 16.46 45.89 26.13
CA GLY A 30 15.33 45.34 26.84
C GLY A 30 14.50 44.60 25.81
N VAL A 31 14.76 43.31 25.65
CA VAL A 31 13.78 42.39 25.07
C VAL A 31 12.53 42.54 25.94
N ARG A 32 11.55 43.31 25.45
CA ARG A 32 10.24 43.43 26.09
C ARG A 32 9.63 42.03 26.08
N MET A 33 9.77 41.31 27.19
CA MET A 33 9.07 40.05 27.41
C MET A 33 7.57 40.34 27.22
N PRO A 34 6.88 39.65 26.29
CA PRO A 34 5.46 39.87 26.08
C PRO A 34 4.73 39.63 27.40
N GLY A 35 3.88 40.59 27.82
CA GLY A 35 3.09 40.45 29.04
C GLY A 35 2.36 39.11 29.04
N ARG A 36 2.23 38.46 30.21
CA ARG A 36 1.69 37.10 30.38
C ARG A 36 0.42 36.81 29.55
N THR A 37 -0.41 37.82 29.31
CA THR A 37 -1.61 37.77 28.45
C THR A 37 -1.33 37.70 26.95
N ARG A 38 -0.32 38.40 26.43
CA ARG A 38 0.10 38.34 25.02
C ARG A 38 0.79 37.01 24.69
N ALA A 39 1.63 36.52 25.60
CA ALA A 39 2.27 35.20 25.46
C ALA A 39 1.23 34.05 25.48
N ARG A 40 0.24 34.11 26.38
CA ARG A 40 -0.88 33.15 26.41
C ARG A 40 -1.75 33.20 25.16
N ARG A 41 -2.04 34.39 24.63
CA ARG A 41 -2.77 34.54 23.36
C ARG A 41 -1.98 33.98 22.18
N ALA A 42 -0.69 34.28 22.09
CA ALA A 42 0.17 33.72 21.04
C ALA A 42 0.19 32.19 21.11
N LEU A 43 0.38 31.60 22.30
CA LEU A 43 0.34 30.15 22.50
C LEU A 43 -1.01 29.55 22.11
N ALA A 44 -2.13 30.19 22.46
CA ALA A 44 -3.46 29.73 22.09
C ALA A 44 -3.68 29.76 20.56
N TRP A 45 -3.24 30.83 19.88
CA TRP A 45 -3.32 30.92 18.41
C TRP A 45 -2.40 29.91 17.73
N THR A 46 -1.19 29.68 18.26
CA THR A 46 -0.29 28.63 17.75
C THR A 46 -0.88 27.24 17.95
N ALA A 47 -1.44 26.95 19.12
CA ALA A 47 -2.11 25.67 19.39
C ALA A 47 -3.34 25.47 18.48
N LEU A 48 -4.13 26.52 18.26
CA LEU A 48 -5.26 26.49 17.33
C LEU A 48 -4.77 26.26 15.89
N ALA A 49 -3.74 26.99 15.45
CA ALA A 49 -3.17 26.84 14.12
C ALA A 49 -2.63 25.43 13.89
N LEU A 50 -1.92 24.86 14.87
CA LEU A 50 -1.43 23.47 14.82
C LEU A 50 -2.58 22.46 14.80
N THR A 51 -3.61 22.69 15.62
CA THR A 51 -4.81 21.84 15.62
C THR A 51 -5.50 21.86 14.27
N VAL A 52 -5.71 23.05 13.69
CA VAL A 52 -6.31 23.19 12.36
C VAL A 52 -5.44 22.52 11.30
N LEU A 53 -4.12 22.70 11.36
CA LEU A 53 -3.18 22.10 10.41
C LEU A 53 -3.18 20.56 10.46
N LEU A 54 -3.43 19.96 11.62
CA LEU A 54 -3.49 18.50 11.78
C LEU A 54 -4.88 17.94 11.50
N VAL A 55 -5.94 18.58 12.00
CA VAL A 55 -7.31 18.07 11.94
C VAL A 55 -7.94 18.30 10.56
N LEU A 56 -7.71 19.45 9.94
CA LEU A 56 -8.37 19.80 8.69
C LEU A 56 -8.02 18.83 7.53
N PRO A 57 -6.74 18.44 7.31
CA PRO A 57 -6.42 17.47 6.26
C PRO A 57 -7.03 16.09 6.52
N VAL A 58 -7.04 15.64 7.78
CA VAL A 58 -7.64 14.34 8.16
C VAL A 58 -9.16 14.37 7.94
N ALA A 59 -9.83 15.44 8.37
CA ALA A 59 -11.26 15.62 8.18
C ALA A 59 -11.64 15.71 6.70
N ALA A 60 -10.83 16.43 5.90
CA ALA A 60 -11.01 16.52 4.46
C ALA A 60 -10.81 15.16 3.77
N ALA A 61 -9.77 14.41 4.14
CA ALA A 61 -9.51 13.06 3.63
C ALA A 61 -10.66 12.10 3.98
N ALA A 62 -11.10 12.07 5.24
CA ALA A 62 -12.21 11.24 5.68
C ALA A 62 -13.52 11.61 4.96
N SER A 63 -13.78 12.90 4.78
CA SER A 63 -14.96 13.39 4.03
C SER A 63 -14.89 12.99 2.56
N ALA A 64 -13.72 13.09 1.93
CA ALA A 64 -13.51 12.66 0.55
C ALA A 64 -13.70 11.15 0.37
N LEU A 65 -13.22 10.34 1.32
CA LEU A 65 -13.46 8.89 1.30
C LEU A 65 -14.95 8.57 1.48
N ARG A 66 -15.62 9.21 2.44
CA ARG A 66 -17.07 9.04 2.60
C ARG A 66 -17.83 9.40 1.34
N LEU A 67 -17.49 10.53 0.71
CA LEU A 67 -18.09 10.95 -0.55
C LEU A 67 -17.81 9.96 -1.68
N ALA A 68 -16.61 9.38 -1.73
CA ALA A 68 -16.30 8.31 -2.69
C ALA A 68 -17.14 7.04 -2.47
N TYR A 69 -17.74 6.84 -1.29
CA TYR A 69 -18.57 5.68 -0.97
C TYR A 69 -20.09 5.91 -1.07
N THR A 70 -20.54 7.16 -1.35
CA THR A 70 -21.96 7.48 -1.55
C THR A 70 -22.45 7.07 -2.95
N GLY A 71 -23.76 7.14 -3.18
CA GLY A 71 -24.40 6.81 -4.46
C GLY A 71 -24.57 5.31 -4.69
N ASP A 72 -25.27 4.94 -5.77
CA ASP A 72 -25.50 3.54 -6.11
C ASP A 72 -24.47 3.03 -7.11
N PRO A 73 -23.89 1.83 -6.90
CA PRO A 73 -23.02 1.24 -7.89
C PRO A 73 -23.80 0.92 -9.16
N GLN A 74 -23.17 1.15 -10.31
CA GLN A 74 -23.75 0.78 -11.60
C GLN A 74 -24.08 -0.73 -11.66
N PRO A 75 -25.23 -1.13 -12.23
CA PRO A 75 -25.63 -2.54 -12.33
C PRO A 75 -24.61 -3.42 -13.06
N GLU A 76 -23.94 -2.87 -14.07
CA GLU A 76 -22.94 -3.52 -14.93
C GLU A 76 -21.55 -3.61 -14.30
N ALA A 77 -21.28 -2.87 -13.21
CA ALA A 77 -20.03 -2.95 -12.49
C ALA A 77 -19.97 -4.25 -11.66
N ARG A 78 -19.78 -5.39 -12.33
CA ARG A 78 -19.83 -6.77 -11.77
C ARG A 78 -18.79 -7.68 -12.40
N THR A 79 -18.66 -8.92 -11.99
CA THR A 79 -17.64 -9.82 -12.55
C THR A 79 -17.56 -9.84 -14.09
N ARG A 80 -16.34 -9.90 -14.64
CA ARG A 80 -16.04 -10.11 -16.07
C ARG A 80 -15.44 -11.49 -16.34
N GLY A 81 -15.54 -12.41 -15.38
CA GLY A 81 -14.91 -13.73 -15.50
C GLY A 81 -13.37 -13.69 -15.43
N ARG A 82 -12.83 -12.72 -14.67
CA ARG A 82 -11.39 -12.47 -14.51
C ARG A 82 -10.98 -12.37 -13.04
N ASP A 83 -11.75 -13.01 -12.16
CA ASP A 83 -11.48 -12.98 -10.74
C ASP A 83 -10.43 -14.05 -10.39
N ALA A 84 -9.77 -13.88 -9.25
CA ALA A 84 -8.73 -14.77 -8.77
C ALA A 84 -8.92 -15.12 -7.29
N ILE A 85 -8.25 -16.15 -6.80
CA ILE A 85 -8.18 -16.47 -5.38
C ILE A 85 -6.79 -16.94 -5.00
N TRP A 86 -6.26 -16.44 -3.88
CA TRP A 86 -5.06 -16.98 -3.26
C TRP A 86 -5.39 -18.24 -2.46
N LEU A 87 -4.61 -19.28 -2.72
CA LEU A 87 -4.70 -20.59 -2.11
C LEU A 87 -3.44 -20.87 -1.29
N GLY A 88 -3.62 -21.31 -0.05
CA GLY A 88 -2.51 -21.61 0.86
C GLY A 88 -1.65 -22.81 0.44
N HIS A 89 -0.52 -22.97 1.14
CA HIS A 89 0.49 -24.00 0.83
C HIS A 89 -0.03 -25.44 0.90
N ALA A 90 -1.11 -25.66 1.67
CA ALA A 90 -1.75 -26.96 1.86
C ALA A 90 -2.16 -27.65 0.54
N TRP A 91 -2.37 -26.86 -0.53
CA TRP A 91 -2.75 -27.35 -1.85
C TRP A 91 -1.59 -28.03 -2.60
N VAL A 92 -0.33 -27.75 -2.25
CA VAL A 92 0.86 -28.28 -2.92
C VAL A 92 1.79 -29.10 -2.01
N ASP A 93 1.49 -29.21 -0.72
CA ASP A 93 2.24 -30.01 0.26
C ASP A 93 1.58 -31.35 0.62
N GLY A 94 0.33 -31.59 0.17
CA GLY A 94 -0.39 -32.85 0.35
C GLY A 94 -1.42 -32.87 1.47
N ARG A 95 -1.61 -31.75 2.18
CA ARG A 95 -2.69 -31.62 3.19
C ARG A 95 -4.09 -31.48 2.57
N ARG A 96 -4.20 -31.07 1.30
CA ARG A 96 -5.47 -31.02 0.55
C ARG A 96 -5.65 -32.23 -0.36
N ASP A 97 -6.91 -32.60 -0.55
CA ASP A 97 -7.28 -33.78 -1.34
C ASP A 97 -8.37 -33.52 -2.41
N ALA A 98 -8.86 -34.59 -3.04
CA ALA A 98 -9.89 -34.50 -4.06
C ALA A 98 -11.25 -34.03 -3.52
N GLY A 99 -11.56 -34.28 -2.24
CA GLY A 99 -12.74 -33.77 -1.55
C GLY A 99 -12.67 -32.26 -1.38
N ASP A 100 -11.52 -31.74 -0.94
CA ASP A 100 -11.26 -30.29 -0.86
C ASP A 100 -11.41 -29.64 -2.24
N LEU A 101 -10.83 -30.23 -3.29
CA LEU A 101 -10.94 -29.72 -4.65
C LEU A 101 -12.39 -29.66 -5.13
N ARG A 102 -13.20 -30.69 -4.86
CA ARG A 102 -14.64 -30.67 -5.17
C ARG A 102 -15.38 -29.58 -4.40
N ALA A 103 -14.99 -29.32 -3.15
CA ALA A 103 -15.57 -28.24 -2.35
C ALA A 103 -15.21 -26.87 -2.93
N LEU A 104 -13.94 -26.66 -3.31
CA LEU A 104 -13.48 -25.45 -3.99
C LEU A 104 -14.23 -25.23 -5.31
N LYS A 105 -14.35 -26.27 -6.16
CA LYS A 105 -15.13 -26.24 -7.41
C LYS A 105 -16.57 -25.77 -7.17
N ARG A 106 -17.26 -26.32 -6.16
CA ARG A 106 -18.61 -25.86 -5.79
C ARG A 106 -18.63 -24.40 -5.36
N ARG A 107 -17.63 -23.96 -4.57
CA ARG A 107 -17.49 -22.56 -4.16
C ARG A 107 -17.15 -21.61 -5.31
N MET A 108 -16.58 -22.09 -6.41
CA MET A 108 -16.28 -21.27 -7.59
C MET A 108 -17.40 -21.26 -8.63
N ALA A 109 -18.30 -22.25 -8.61
CA ALA A 109 -19.39 -22.35 -9.57
C ALA A 109 -20.26 -21.07 -9.60
N GLY A 110 -20.50 -20.52 -10.79
CA GLY A 110 -21.27 -19.28 -10.99
C GLY A 110 -20.55 -18.00 -10.52
N THR A 111 -19.24 -18.05 -10.31
CA THR A 111 -18.40 -16.87 -10.02
C THR A 111 -17.50 -16.56 -11.20
N GLY A 112 -16.79 -15.43 -11.18
CA GLY A 112 -15.80 -15.12 -12.21
C GLY A 112 -14.40 -15.64 -11.94
N ILE A 113 -14.21 -16.50 -10.93
CA ILE A 113 -12.87 -16.99 -10.57
C ILE A 113 -12.32 -17.85 -11.69
N ARG A 114 -11.22 -17.40 -12.27
CA ARG A 114 -10.50 -18.06 -13.36
C ARG A 114 -9.04 -18.32 -13.03
N ASP A 115 -8.46 -17.62 -12.07
CA ASP A 115 -7.06 -17.77 -11.66
C ASP A 115 -6.94 -18.25 -10.20
N LEU A 116 -6.13 -19.28 -9.97
CA LEU A 116 -5.74 -19.77 -8.66
C LEU A 116 -4.28 -19.41 -8.41
N TYR A 117 -4.00 -18.54 -7.44
CA TYR A 117 -2.64 -18.23 -7.00
C TYR A 117 -2.26 -19.17 -5.86
N VAL A 118 -1.46 -20.20 -6.13
CA VAL A 118 -1.21 -21.27 -5.15
C VAL A 118 0.15 -21.10 -4.50
N HIS A 119 0.20 -20.95 -3.18
CA HIS A 119 1.43 -20.70 -2.43
C HIS A 119 2.46 -21.81 -2.64
N THR A 120 3.43 -21.56 -3.51
CA THR A 120 4.42 -22.54 -4.02
C THR A 120 5.83 -22.21 -3.53
N GLY A 121 5.98 -21.09 -2.81
CA GLY A 121 7.19 -20.67 -2.12
C GLY A 121 7.20 -21.00 -0.61
N PRO A 122 7.88 -20.19 0.21
CA PRO A 122 8.59 -18.97 -0.16
C PRO A 122 9.83 -19.26 -1.02
N LEU A 123 10.31 -18.24 -1.72
CA LEU A 123 11.67 -18.24 -2.25
C LEU A 123 12.65 -18.20 -1.06
N ALA A 124 13.86 -18.71 -1.27
CA ALA A 124 14.95 -18.44 -0.35
C ALA A 124 15.48 -17.01 -0.55
N HIS A 125 16.19 -16.49 0.44
CA HIS A 125 16.75 -15.12 0.41
C HIS A 125 17.76 -14.89 -0.71
N ASP A 126 18.32 -15.94 -1.31
CA ASP A 126 19.16 -15.86 -2.50
C ASP A 126 18.36 -15.87 -3.81
N GLY A 127 17.03 -15.85 -3.73
CA GLY A 127 16.10 -15.88 -4.85
C GLY A 127 15.82 -17.28 -5.41
N SER A 128 16.46 -18.33 -4.90
CA SER A 128 16.21 -19.70 -5.35
C SER A 128 14.86 -20.22 -4.85
N LEU A 129 14.27 -21.17 -5.59
CA LEU A 129 13.05 -21.86 -5.19
C LEU A 129 13.38 -23.30 -4.78
N PRO A 130 13.33 -23.64 -3.48
CA PRO A 130 13.56 -25.02 -3.06
C PRO A 130 12.50 -25.97 -3.66
N ALA A 131 12.94 -27.09 -4.23
CA ALA A 131 12.05 -28.04 -4.92
C ALA A 131 11.07 -28.74 -3.97
N ASP A 132 11.41 -28.83 -2.68
CA ASP A 132 10.59 -29.42 -1.63
C ASP A 132 9.39 -28.56 -1.22
N ARG A 133 9.25 -27.34 -1.75
CA ARG A 133 8.12 -26.44 -1.46
C ARG A 133 6.82 -26.87 -2.13
N HIS A 134 6.85 -27.73 -3.13
CA HIS A 134 5.65 -28.10 -3.88
C HIS A 134 5.63 -29.56 -4.33
N PRO A 135 5.87 -30.52 -3.43
CA PRO A 135 5.99 -31.93 -3.76
C PRO A 135 4.71 -32.52 -4.36
N ARG A 136 3.56 -31.89 -4.15
CA ARG A 136 2.24 -32.33 -4.63
C ARG A 136 1.65 -31.42 -5.72
N ALA A 137 2.40 -30.46 -6.26
CA ALA A 137 1.91 -29.60 -7.34
C ALA A 137 1.41 -30.39 -8.56
N GLY A 138 2.13 -31.43 -8.99
CA GLY A 138 1.70 -32.24 -10.14
C GLY A 138 0.34 -32.94 -9.94
N TRP A 139 -0.03 -33.28 -8.70
CA TRP A 139 -1.37 -33.79 -8.41
C TRP A 139 -2.42 -32.69 -8.58
N LEU A 140 -2.18 -31.52 -7.99
CA LEU A 140 -3.10 -30.38 -8.04
C LEU A 140 -3.36 -29.95 -9.48
N LEU A 141 -2.30 -29.74 -10.26
CA LEU A 141 -2.37 -29.27 -11.64
C LEU A 141 -3.24 -30.20 -12.50
N ARG A 142 -2.96 -31.51 -12.49
CA ARG A 142 -3.76 -32.51 -13.22
C ARG A 142 -5.21 -32.59 -12.72
N ALA A 143 -5.44 -32.36 -11.43
CA ALA A 143 -6.78 -32.40 -10.87
C ALA A 143 -7.59 -31.15 -11.25
N VAL A 144 -6.99 -29.96 -11.24
CA VAL A 144 -7.63 -28.72 -11.71
C VAL A 144 -7.93 -28.80 -13.20
N GLU A 145 -6.96 -29.23 -14.02
CA GLU A 145 -7.14 -29.40 -15.47
C GLU A 145 -8.34 -30.30 -15.79
N ARG A 146 -8.48 -31.43 -15.09
CA ARG A 146 -9.58 -32.38 -15.29
C ARG A 146 -10.92 -31.87 -14.74
N GLU A 147 -10.93 -31.30 -13.54
CA GLU A 147 -12.18 -31.01 -12.82
C GLU A 147 -12.72 -29.60 -13.08
N MET A 148 -11.86 -28.66 -13.45
CA MET A 148 -12.18 -27.23 -13.61
C MET A 148 -11.55 -26.68 -14.90
N PRO A 149 -11.94 -27.20 -16.09
CA PRO A 149 -11.37 -26.76 -17.35
C PRO A 149 -11.55 -25.25 -17.55
N GLY A 150 -10.48 -24.57 -17.98
CA GLY A 150 -10.45 -23.12 -18.19
C GLY A 150 -10.01 -22.29 -16.98
N VAL A 151 -9.86 -22.91 -15.80
CA VAL A 151 -9.20 -22.32 -14.63
C VAL A 151 -7.69 -22.50 -14.75
N ARG A 152 -6.93 -21.42 -14.54
CA ARG A 152 -5.46 -21.42 -14.53
C ARG A 152 -4.92 -21.52 -13.12
N VAL A 153 -3.83 -22.26 -12.96
CA VAL A 153 -3.07 -22.39 -11.72
C VAL A 153 -1.73 -21.69 -11.87
N GLN A 154 -1.53 -20.62 -11.10
CA GLN A 154 -0.29 -19.85 -11.09
C GLN A 154 0.46 -20.11 -9.78
N ALA A 155 1.77 -20.30 -9.88
CA ALA A 155 2.61 -20.46 -8.69
C ALA A 155 2.76 -19.12 -7.98
N TRP A 156 2.23 -19.01 -6.76
CA TRP A 156 2.42 -17.84 -5.89
C TRP A 156 3.77 -17.94 -5.19
N LEU A 157 4.68 -17.02 -5.52
CA LEU A 157 6.07 -16.98 -5.07
C LEU A 157 6.36 -15.63 -4.41
N GLY A 158 7.01 -15.65 -3.25
CA GLY A 158 7.31 -14.46 -2.49
C GLY A 158 8.46 -14.66 -1.52
N ASP A 159 9.02 -13.55 -1.03
CA ASP A 159 9.95 -13.47 0.09
C ASP A 159 10.01 -12.02 0.60
N ARG A 160 10.55 -11.84 1.81
CA ARG A 160 10.82 -10.54 2.40
C ARG A 160 11.95 -9.85 1.63
N LEU A 161 11.76 -8.59 1.22
CA LEU A 161 12.81 -7.78 0.62
C LEU A 161 13.63 -7.01 1.67
N VAL A 162 14.93 -6.88 1.40
CA VAL A 162 15.84 -6.00 2.16
C VAL A 162 16.68 -5.15 1.20
N TYR A 163 16.98 -3.93 1.62
CA TYR A 163 17.64 -2.92 0.77
C TYR A 163 18.99 -2.49 1.32
N GLY A 164 19.14 -2.48 2.64
CA GLY A 164 20.42 -2.16 3.29
C GLY A 164 21.41 -3.33 3.17
N LYS A 165 22.69 -3.02 3.00
CA LYS A 165 23.76 -4.04 3.02
C LYS A 165 23.82 -4.78 4.36
N ASP A 166 23.52 -4.07 5.45
CA ASP A 166 23.55 -4.61 6.80
C ASP A 166 22.23 -5.25 7.25
N GLN A 167 21.15 -5.07 6.47
CA GLN A 167 19.87 -5.74 6.74
C GLN A 167 19.99 -7.22 6.39
N ARG A 168 19.54 -8.10 7.28
CA ARG A 168 19.57 -9.57 7.13
C ARG A 168 18.15 -10.13 7.08
N GLY A 169 18.02 -11.40 6.67
CA GLY A 169 16.74 -12.12 6.68
C GLY A 169 15.79 -11.72 5.55
N GLY A 170 16.33 -11.43 4.36
CA GLY A 170 15.52 -11.16 3.18
C GLY A 170 16.30 -11.16 1.88
N LEU A 171 15.54 -11.18 0.80
CA LEU A 171 15.96 -11.17 -0.59
C LEU A 171 16.41 -9.77 -1.02
N ARG A 172 17.56 -9.68 -1.70
CA ARG A 172 18.08 -8.42 -2.25
C ARG A 172 17.93 -8.37 -3.75
N LEU A 173 17.00 -7.54 -4.23
CA LEU A 173 16.81 -7.37 -5.66
C LEU A 173 17.96 -6.65 -6.34
N ALA A 174 18.76 -5.84 -5.64
CA ALA A 174 19.96 -5.18 -6.20
C ALA A 174 21.01 -6.17 -6.73
N ASP A 175 21.05 -7.38 -6.15
CA ASP A 175 22.00 -8.42 -6.52
C ASP A 175 21.53 -9.13 -7.80
N ARG A 176 22.34 -9.06 -8.86
CA ARG A 176 22.00 -9.71 -10.14
C ARG A 176 21.81 -11.22 -9.99
N GLY A 177 22.65 -11.89 -9.20
CA GLY A 177 22.55 -13.32 -8.94
C GLY A 177 21.20 -13.72 -8.35
N THR A 178 20.70 -12.92 -7.40
CA THR A 178 19.37 -13.10 -6.82
C THR A 178 18.28 -12.99 -7.88
N ARG A 179 18.31 -11.95 -8.72
CA ARG A 179 17.34 -11.83 -9.83
C ARG A 179 17.44 -12.98 -10.83
N ASP A 180 18.65 -13.50 -11.08
CA ASP A 180 18.87 -14.66 -11.95
C ASP A 180 18.22 -15.92 -11.35
N ALA A 181 18.37 -16.13 -10.03
CA ALA A 181 17.76 -17.23 -9.30
C ALA A 181 16.23 -17.15 -9.29
N VAL A 182 15.65 -15.96 -9.10
CA VAL A 182 14.18 -15.76 -9.18
C VAL A 182 13.64 -16.15 -10.55
N VAL A 183 14.31 -15.73 -11.63
CA VAL A 183 13.94 -16.12 -13.00
C VAL A 183 14.08 -17.63 -13.21
N ALA A 184 15.08 -18.27 -12.61
CA ALA A 184 15.22 -19.72 -12.64
C ALA A 184 14.07 -20.43 -11.90
N GLY A 185 13.66 -19.93 -10.73
CA GLY A 185 12.51 -20.42 -9.99
C GLY A 185 11.20 -20.32 -10.79
N ALA A 186 10.98 -19.23 -11.51
CA ALA A 186 9.83 -19.10 -12.42
C ALA A 186 9.86 -20.17 -13.53
N ARG A 187 11.04 -20.47 -14.10
CA ARG A 187 11.20 -21.56 -15.07
C ARG A 187 10.98 -22.94 -14.44
N GLN A 188 11.35 -23.13 -13.18
CA GLN A 188 11.13 -24.40 -12.48
C GLN A 188 9.62 -24.70 -12.37
N VAL A 189 8.81 -23.76 -11.89
CA VAL A 189 7.37 -23.98 -11.74
C VAL A 189 6.64 -24.10 -13.08
N LEU A 190 7.04 -23.33 -14.10
CA LEU A 190 6.49 -23.52 -15.45
C LEU A 190 6.84 -24.90 -16.02
N ALA A 191 8.03 -25.45 -15.73
CA ALA A 191 8.39 -26.81 -16.14
C ALA A 191 7.58 -27.88 -15.38
N ALA A 192 7.13 -27.57 -14.17
CA ALA A 192 6.26 -28.45 -13.40
C ALA A 192 4.79 -28.45 -13.90
N GLY A 193 4.44 -27.54 -14.82
CA GLY A 193 3.13 -27.48 -15.46
C GLY A 193 2.17 -26.41 -14.92
N PHE A 194 2.67 -25.44 -14.15
CA PHE A 194 1.86 -24.27 -13.79
C PHE A 194 1.58 -23.40 -15.03
N ASP A 195 0.40 -22.80 -15.10
CA ASP A 195 -0.02 -21.91 -16.20
C ASP A 195 0.63 -20.53 -16.13
N GLY A 196 1.30 -20.21 -15.01
CA GLY A 196 1.91 -18.91 -14.79
C GLY A 196 2.58 -18.78 -13.43
N VAL A 197 3.03 -17.57 -13.14
CA VAL A 197 3.65 -17.19 -11.87
C VAL A 197 3.01 -15.92 -11.35
N HIS A 198 2.70 -15.91 -10.06
CA HIS A 198 2.16 -14.76 -9.34
C HIS A 198 3.18 -14.35 -8.26
N PHE A 199 3.87 -13.22 -8.45
CA PHE A 199 4.88 -12.76 -7.50
C PHE A 199 4.30 -11.83 -6.44
N ASP A 200 4.73 -12.06 -5.20
CA ASP A 200 4.36 -11.26 -4.04
C ASP A 200 5.62 -11.01 -3.19
N LEU A 201 6.37 -9.96 -3.55
CA LEU A 201 7.61 -9.57 -2.87
C LEU A 201 7.33 -8.34 -2.02
N GLU A 202 7.66 -8.41 -0.73
CA GLU A 202 7.29 -7.36 0.22
C GLU A 202 8.41 -7.09 1.24
N PRO A 203 8.62 -5.84 1.69
CA PRO A 203 8.02 -4.61 1.19
C PRO A 203 8.72 -4.13 -0.09
N LEU A 204 7.95 -3.71 -1.10
CA LEU A 204 8.46 -3.11 -2.34
C LEU A 204 8.39 -1.58 -2.29
N ARG A 205 9.53 -0.92 -2.49
CA ARG A 205 9.62 0.54 -2.56
C ARG A 205 9.04 1.08 -3.88
N SER A 206 8.50 2.29 -3.83
CA SER A 206 8.05 2.97 -5.05
C SER A 206 9.27 3.35 -5.90
N GLY A 207 9.22 3.05 -7.20
CA GLY A 207 10.32 3.39 -8.12
C GLY A 207 11.51 2.43 -8.07
N ASP A 208 11.36 1.22 -7.52
CA ASP A 208 12.42 0.22 -7.50
C ASP A 208 12.78 -0.24 -8.93
N GLY A 209 13.92 0.26 -9.43
CA GLY A 209 14.41 -0.08 -10.77
C GLY A 209 14.95 -1.52 -10.89
N ASP A 210 15.37 -2.16 -9.79
CA ASP A 210 15.81 -3.55 -9.80
C ASP A 210 14.61 -4.50 -9.96
N TYR A 211 13.46 -4.15 -9.35
CA TYR A 211 12.21 -4.85 -9.57
C TYR A 211 11.71 -4.71 -11.00
N LEU A 212 11.72 -3.50 -11.59
CA LEU A 212 11.34 -3.32 -13.00
C LEU A 212 12.22 -4.14 -13.95
N ARG A 213 13.54 -4.18 -13.71
CA ARG A 213 14.47 -5.04 -14.47
C ARG A 213 14.18 -6.52 -14.30
N LEU A 214 13.79 -6.95 -13.09
CA LEU A 214 13.38 -8.34 -12.85
C LEU A 214 12.12 -8.67 -13.65
N LEU A 215 11.09 -7.81 -13.63
CA LEU A 215 9.83 -8.04 -14.36
C LEU A 215 10.04 -8.16 -15.87
N GLU A 216 10.89 -7.34 -16.49
CA GLU A 216 11.20 -7.44 -17.92
C GLU A 216 11.86 -8.79 -18.29
N ARG A 217 12.65 -9.36 -17.37
CA ARG A 217 13.29 -10.67 -17.56
C ARG A 217 12.33 -11.82 -17.30
N LEU A 218 11.47 -11.68 -16.28
CA LEU A 218 10.40 -12.62 -15.98
C LEU A 218 9.41 -12.70 -17.14
N ARG A 219 8.92 -11.56 -17.65
CA ARG A 219 7.97 -11.50 -18.77
C ARG A 219 8.46 -12.32 -19.95
N ARG A 220 9.69 -12.06 -20.41
CA ARG A 220 10.31 -12.83 -21.50
C ARG A 220 10.42 -14.32 -21.18
N SER A 221 10.85 -14.68 -19.97
CA SER A 221 11.06 -16.08 -19.59
C SER A 221 9.75 -16.86 -19.42
N VAL A 222 8.70 -16.20 -18.93
CA VAL A 222 7.37 -16.76 -18.69
C VAL A 222 6.62 -16.91 -20.01
N HIS A 223 6.63 -15.88 -20.85
CA HIS A 223 6.00 -15.90 -22.18
C HIS A 223 6.65 -16.89 -23.15
N ALA A 224 7.97 -17.11 -23.06
CA ALA A 224 8.66 -18.12 -23.85
C ALA A 224 8.13 -19.55 -23.62
N ARG A 225 7.34 -19.76 -22.56
CA ARG A 225 6.67 -21.03 -22.23
C ARG A 225 5.15 -20.94 -22.30
N GLY A 226 4.61 -19.84 -22.85
CA GLY A 226 3.17 -19.60 -22.93
C GLY A 226 2.49 -19.31 -21.58
N GLY A 227 3.27 -19.06 -20.52
CA GLY A 227 2.73 -18.79 -19.18
C GLY A 227 2.28 -17.35 -19.01
N MET A 228 1.52 -17.09 -17.93
CA MET A 228 1.10 -15.75 -17.51
C MET A 228 2.01 -15.20 -16.40
N LEU A 229 2.41 -13.93 -16.50
CA LEU A 229 3.10 -13.22 -15.43
C LEU A 229 2.11 -12.33 -14.67
N SER A 230 1.90 -12.64 -13.40
CA SER A 230 1.06 -11.90 -12.47
C SER A 230 1.86 -11.39 -11.27
N VAL A 231 1.42 -10.30 -10.65
CA VAL A 231 2.03 -9.76 -9.41
C VAL A 231 0.97 -9.25 -8.43
N ALA A 232 1.25 -9.39 -7.14
CA ALA A 232 0.62 -8.61 -6.10
C ALA A 232 1.24 -7.21 -6.07
N ALA A 233 0.40 -6.19 -5.92
CA ALA A 233 0.81 -4.80 -5.93
C ALA A 233 0.41 -4.11 -4.62
N HIS A 234 1.34 -3.32 -4.09
CA HIS A 234 1.07 -2.49 -2.93
C HIS A 234 0.06 -1.40 -3.28
N GLN A 235 -0.62 -0.91 -2.25
CA GLN A 235 -1.55 0.21 -2.33
C GLN A 235 -0.96 1.42 -3.07
N ILE A 236 -1.76 2.07 -3.93
CA ILE A 236 -1.36 3.32 -4.58
C ILE A 236 -1.52 4.47 -3.59
N ASP A 237 -0.61 5.44 -3.65
CA ASP A 237 -0.68 6.70 -2.94
C ASP A 237 -2.11 7.28 -2.92
N PRO A 238 -2.72 7.45 -1.73
CA PRO A 238 -4.02 8.10 -1.69
C PRO A 238 -3.88 9.56 -2.12
N LEU A 239 -2.83 10.27 -1.70
CA LEU A 239 -2.49 11.62 -2.19
C LEU A 239 -1.12 11.60 -2.88
N PRO A 240 -0.94 12.36 -3.98
CA PRO A 240 0.34 12.40 -4.69
C PRO A 240 1.51 12.73 -3.75
N GLY A 241 2.53 11.86 -3.73
CA GLY A 241 3.77 12.08 -3.01
C GLY A 241 3.81 11.55 -1.57
N LEU A 242 2.74 10.91 -1.08
CA LEU A 242 2.74 10.36 0.28
C LEU A 242 3.72 9.20 0.48
N HIS A 243 3.99 8.41 -0.56
CA HIS A 243 5.01 7.37 -0.53
C HIS A 243 6.37 7.91 -0.05
N GLN A 244 6.75 9.13 -0.46
CA GLN A 244 8.03 9.75 -0.08
C GLN A 244 8.08 10.07 1.42
N VAL A 245 6.96 10.48 2.00
CA VAL A 245 6.86 10.76 3.43
C VAL A 245 6.96 9.45 4.22
N GLY A 246 6.27 8.40 3.78
CA GLY A 246 6.35 7.06 4.38
C GLY A 246 7.77 6.49 4.33
N GLU A 247 8.41 6.55 3.16
CA GLU A 247 9.80 6.11 2.98
C GLU A 247 10.78 6.90 3.86
N ALA A 248 10.62 8.22 3.97
CA ALA A 248 11.49 9.07 4.78
C ALA A 248 11.32 8.86 6.30
N THR A 249 10.13 8.46 6.76
CA THR A 249 9.80 8.36 8.20
C THR A 249 9.88 6.94 8.75
N ALA A 250 9.55 5.92 7.96
CA ALA A 250 9.48 4.53 8.38
C ALA A 250 10.46 3.59 7.64
N GLY A 251 11.16 4.05 6.59
CA GLY A 251 12.15 3.26 5.85
C GLY A 251 11.59 2.11 4.98
N GLU A 252 10.29 1.83 5.14
CA GLU A 252 9.49 0.86 4.41
C GLU A 252 8.31 1.62 3.78
N GLY A 253 8.38 1.86 2.46
CA GLY A 253 7.33 2.60 1.76
C GLY A 253 6.05 1.76 1.66
N LYS A 254 5.02 2.12 2.43
CA LYS A 254 3.69 1.45 2.41
C LYS A 254 2.98 1.59 1.05
N TRP A 255 3.24 2.69 0.34
CA TRP A 255 2.50 3.06 -0.86
C TRP A 255 3.41 3.14 -2.09
N TRP A 256 2.84 2.84 -3.25
CA TRP A 256 3.43 3.11 -4.55
C TRP A 256 2.90 4.41 -5.13
N SER A 257 3.77 5.18 -5.80
CA SER A 257 3.29 6.23 -6.67
C SER A 257 2.42 5.65 -7.79
N GLN A 258 1.42 6.39 -8.25
CA GLN A 258 0.56 5.96 -9.36
C GLN A 258 1.38 5.67 -10.63
N GLY A 259 2.40 6.48 -10.92
CA GLY A 259 3.28 6.27 -12.06
C GLY A 259 4.07 4.96 -11.97
N TYR A 260 4.58 4.62 -10.78
CA TYR A 260 5.27 3.35 -10.57
C TYR A 260 4.33 2.15 -10.70
N PHE A 261 3.10 2.26 -10.18
CA PHE A 261 2.07 1.23 -10.41
C PHE A 261 1.85 1.00 -11.91
N GLY A 262 1.71 2.06 -12.72
CA GLY A 262 1.59 1.95 -14.18
C GLY A 262 2.82 1.31 -14.85
N GLN A 263 4.02 1.61 -14.38
CA GLN A 263 5.26 0.98 -14.87
C GLN A 263 5.32 -0.52 -14.58
N VAL A 264 4.85 -0.95 -13.40
CA VAL A 264 4.74 -2.37 -13.04
C VAL A 264 3.65 -3.04 -13.86
N ALA A 265 2.46 -2.43 -13.94
CA ALA A 265 1.32 -2.95 -14.71
C ALA A 265 1.71 -3.19 -16.18
N GLY A 266 2.39 -2.25 -16.83
CA GLY A 266 2.84 -2.41 -18.22
C GLY A 266 3.94 -3.46 -18.46
N ARG A 267 4.40 -4.17 -17.42
CA ARG A 267 5.40 -5.25 -17.52
C ARG A 267 4.83 -6.63 -17.19
N VAL A 268 3.56 -6.72 -16.83
CA VAL A 268 2.89 -7.96 -16.40
C VAL A 268 1.61 -8.16 -17.21
N ASP A 269 1.03 -9.36 -17.17
CA ASP A 269 -0.24 -9.65 -17.83
C ASP A 269 -1.42 -9.40 -16.89
N GLN A 270 -1.17 -9.49 -15.58
CA GLN A 270 -2.15 -9.34 -14.52
C GLN A 270 -1.51 -8.66 -13.29
N ILE A 271 -2.23 -7.73 -12.68
CA ILE A 271 -1.79 -7.02 -11.47
C ILE A 271 -2.91 -7.01 -10.43
N ALA A 272 -2.64 -7.54 -9.24
CA ALA A 272 -3.59 -7.64 -8.15
C ALA A 272 -3.25 -6.64 -7.04
N LEU A 273 -4.02 -5.55 -6.94
CA LEU A 273 -3.81 -4.52 -5.94
C LEU A 273 -4.32 -4.97 -4.56
N MET A 274 -3.44 -5.05 -3.57
CA MET A 274 -3.76 -5.43 -2.20
C MET A 274 -4.40 -4.25 -1.45
N SER A 275 -5.70 -4.02 -1.71
CA SER A 275 -6.45 -2.87 -1.18
C SER A 275 -6.93 -3.02 0.27
N TYR A 276 -6.26 -3.83 1.07
CA TYR A 276 -6.51 -4.08 2.51
C TYR A 276 -5.26 -3.72 3.34
N ASP A 277 -5.37 -3.76 4.67
CA ASP A 277 -4.40 -3.26 5.65
C ASP A 277 -4.27 -1.73 5.62
N THR A 278 -5.43 -1.08 5.65
CA THR A 278 -5.61 0.36 5.38
C THR A 278 -5.52 1.24 6.62
N TRP A 279 -5.62 0.66 7.82
CA TRP A 279 -5.69 1.36 9.11
C TRP A 279 -6.99 2.16 9.29
N LEU A 280 -7.99 1.96 8.43
CA LEU A 280 -9.24 2.72 8.46
C LEU A 280 -10.23 2.07 9.45
N PRO A 281 -10.72 2.80 10.46
CA PRO A 281 -11.49 2.20 11.55
C PRO A 281 -12.98 1.99 11.23
N VAL A 282 -13.45 2.46 10.07
CA VAL A 282 -14.89 2.46 9.73
C VAL A 282 -15.08 1.97 8.30
N GLU A 283 -16.07 1.08 8.12
CA GLU A 283 -16.41 0.47 6.84
C GLU A 283 -16.60 1.48 5.70
N SER A 284 -17.32 2.58 5.95
CA SER A 284 -17.55 3.62 4.92
C SER A 284 -16.27 4.33 4.45
N LEU A 285 -15.27 4.47 5.34
CA LEU A 285 -13.98 5.04 4.96
C LEU A 285 -13.18 4.04 4.14
N TYR A 286 -13.18 2.78 4.56
CA TYR A 286 -12.55 1.68 3.84
C TYR A 286 -13.13 1.50 2.43
N GLY A 287 -14.45 1.38 2.29
CA GLY A 287 -15.10 1.26 0.99
C GLY A 287 -14.82 2.46 0.07
N GLY A 288 -14.80 3.67 0.62
CA GLY A 288 -14.38 4.88 -0.10
C GLY A 288 -12.92 4.86 -0.54
N TYR A 289 -12.05 4.30 0.28
CA TYR A 289 -10.64 4.08 -0.05
C TYR A 289 -10.50 3.08 -1.19
N VAL A 290 -11.20 1.94 -1.14
CA VAL A 290 -11.21 0.95 -2.22
C VAL A 290 -11.74 1.55 -3.53
N ALA A 291 -12.78 2.38 -3.48
CA ALA A 291 -13.28 3.10 -4.66
C ALA A 291 -12.21 4.03 -5.27
N ARG A 292 -11.45 4.73 -4.41
CA ARG A 292 -10.34 5.59 -4.84
C ARG A 292 -9.19 4.79 -5.44
N GLN A 293 -8.78 3.69 -4.79
CA GLN A 293 -7.73 2.80 -5.27
C GLN A 293 -8.09 2.19 -6.64
N THR A 294 -9.34 1.74 -6.79
CA THR A 294 -9.87 1.22 -8.06
C THR A 294 -9.72 2.25 -9.18
N ARG A 295 -10.14 3.50 -8.91
CA ARG A 295 -10.00 4.60 -9.88
C ARG A 295 -8.53 4.83 -10.26
N LEU A 296 -7.63 4.89 -9.26
CA LEU A 296 -6.21 5.14 -9.50
C LEU A 296 -5.54 4.03 -10.30
N ALA A 297 -5.89 2.77 -10.03
CA ALA A 297 -5.39 1.61 -10.75
C ALA A 297 -5.84 1.62 -12.22
N LEU A 298 -7.13 1.86 -12.47
CA LEU A 298 -7.69 1.97 -13.82
C LEU A 298 -7.04 3.11 -14.63
N GLN A 299 -6.78 4.26 -14.00
CA GLN A 299 -6.11 5.38 -14.67
C GLN A 299 -4.65 5.11 -15.04
N ALA A 300 -3.99 4.18 -14.34
CA ALA A 300 -2.56 3.94 -14.48
C ALA A 300 -2.22 2.70 -15.30
N ALA A 301 -3.09 1.68 -15.28
CA ALA A 301 -2.85 0.41 -15.93
C ALA A 301 -3.18 0.48 -17.44
N PRO A 302 -2.32 -0.06 -18.32
CA PRO A 302 -2.62 -0.21 -19.75
C PRO A 302 -3.86 -1.09 -20.00
N ASP A 303 -4.59 -0.84 -21.09
CA ASP A 303 -5.88 -1.49 -21.41
C ASP A 303 -5.81 -3.00 -21.63
N ASP A 304 -4.62 -3.50 -21.99
CA ASP A 304 -4.35 -4.92 -22.22
C ASP A 304 -3.98 -5.68 -20.93
N VAL A 305 -3.87 -5.02 -19.79
CA VAL A 305 -3.54 -5.66 -18.50
C VAL A 305 -4.80 -5.99 -17.71
N ASP A 306 -4.85 -7.21 -17.14
CA ASP A 306 -5.88 -7.61 -16.19
C ASP A 306 -5.65 -6.95 -14.83
N VAL A 307 -6.49 -5.98 -14.46
CA VAL A 307 -6.43 -5.28 -13.17
C VAL A 307 -7.39 -5.94 -12.19
N LEU A 308 -6.86 -6.43 -11.07
CA LEU A 308 -7.65 -7.09 -10.04
C LEU A 308 -7.56 -6.32 -8.72
N MET A 309 -8.71 -6.11 -8.07
CA MET A 309 -8.77 -5.49 -6.75
C MET A 309 -8.85 -6.57 -5.66
N GLY A 310 -7.97 -6.50 -4.67
CA GLY A 310 -7.89 -7.44 -3.55
C GLY A 310 -9.08 -7.34 -2.59
N LEU A 311 -9.67 -8.48 -2.24
CA LEU A 311 -10.74 -8.61 -1.24
C LEU A 311 -10.21 -9.30 0.01
N PRO A 312 -10.46 -8.75 1.22
CA PRO A 312 -10.00 -9.32 2.49
C PRO A 312 -10.91 -10.47 2.93
N PHE A 313 -10.58 -11.68 2.49
CA PHE A 313 -11.14 -12.95 2.96
C PHE A 313 -10.46 -13.43 4.26
N PHE A 314 -9.94 -12.52 5.07
CA PHE A 314 -9.28 -12.78 6.35
C PHE A 314 -9.75 -11.78 7.42
N HIS A 315 -9.61 -12.15 8.69
CA HIS A 315 -10.27 -11.47 9.81
C HIS A 315 -9.31 -11.15 10.97
N THR A 316 -8.03 -10.94 10.71
CA THR A 316 -7.01 -10.73 11.74
C THR A 316 -6.91 -9.26 12.12
N ASP A 317 -7.30 -8.88 13.34
CA ASP A 317 -7.05 -7.51 13.81
C ASP A 317 -5.55 -7.28 14.08
N SER A 318 -5.00 -6.20 13.52
CA SER A 318 -3.64 -5.73 13.79
C SER A 318 -3.64 -4.20 13.87
N MET A 319 -2.50 -3.59 14.24
CA MET A 319 -2.36 -2.12 14.13
C MET A 319 -2.66 -1.60 12.72
N GLY A 320 -2.53 -2.46 11.71
CA GLY A 320 -2.82 -2.11 10.33
C GLY A 320 -4.09 -2.67 9.72
N HIS A 321 -4.79 -3.56 10.41
CA HIS A 321 -5.96 -4.24 9.89
C HIS A 321 -7.08 -4.18 10.92
N HIS A 322 -8.24 -3.67 10.51
CA HIS A 322 -9.44 -3.68 11.33
C HIS A 322 -10.49 -4.55 10.65
N ALA A 323 -10.62 -5.80 11.08
CA ALA A 323 -11.48 -6.80 10.43
C ALA A 323 -12.96 -6.36 10.40
N GLY A 324 -13.38 -5.59 11.40
CA GLY A 324 -14.73 -5.00 11.45
C GLY A 324 -14.99 -3.89 10.43
N ALA A 325 -13.94 -3.27 9.88
CA ALA A 325 -14.04 -2.21 8.88
C ALA A 325 -13.69 -2.71 7.47
N GLU A 326 -12.69 -3.58 7.36
CA GLU A 326 -12.18 -4.12 6.10
C GLU A 326 -12.97 -5.36 5.67
N THR A 327 -14.27 -5.17 5.40
CA THR A 327 -15.17 -6.27 5.04
C THR A 327 -15.22 -6.52 3.52
N VAL A 328 -15.48 -7.77 3.12
CA VAL A 328 -15.69 -8.12 1.70
C VAL A 328 -16.83 -7.30 1.08
N ALA A 329 -17.92 -7.07 1.83
CA ALA A 329 -19.07 -6.30 1.34
C ALA A 329 -18.66 -4.85 0.99
N ALA A 330 -17.90 -4.21 1.87
CA ALA A 330 -17.43 -2.84 1.67
C ALA A 330 -16.40 -2.73 0.54
N ALA A 331 -15.48 -3.70 0.47
CA ALA A 331 -14.51 -3.79 -0.61
C ALA A 331 -15.23 -3.92 -1.96
N VAL A 332 -16.14 -4.89 -2.09
CA VAL A 332 -16.92 -5.09 -3.33
C VAL A 332 -17.69 -3.83 -3.69
N ARG A 333 -18.41 -3.21 -2.76
CA ARG A 333 -19.14 -1.96 -3.04
C ARG A 333 -18.19 -0.85 -3.50
N GLY A 334 -17.05 -0.68 -2.84
CA GLY A 334 -16.00 0.26 -3.24
C GLY A 334 -15.48 0.01 -4.65
N VAL A 335 -15.16 -1.24 -4.98
CA VAL A 335 -14.74 -1.66 -6.33
C VAL A 335 -15.79 -1.29 -7.37
N ARG A 336 -17.07 -1.61 -7.11
CA ARG A 336 -18.17 -1.30 -8.04
C ARG A 336 -18.34 0.21 -8.26
N LEU A 337 -18.26 1.01 -7.20
CA LEU A 337 -18.34 2.47 -7.29
C LEU A 337 -17.15 3.07 -8.06
N GLY A 338 -15.93 2.61 -7.77
CA GLY A 338 -14.73 3.10 -8.44
C GLY A 338 -14.73 2.77 -9.92
N LEU A 339 -15.07 1.53 -10.26
CA LEU A 339 -15.12 1.04 -11.63
C LEU A 339 -16.25 1.68 -12.44
N GLY A 340 -17.47 1.73 -11.90
CA GLY A 340 -18.62 2.32 -12.61
C GLY A 340 -18.42 3.80 -12.92
N ARG A 341 -17.71 4.54 -12.05
CA ARG A 341 -17.41 5.95 -12.28
C ARG A 341 -16.24 6.21 -13.22
N GLN A 342 -15.24 5.33 -13.20
CA GLN A 342 -14.00 5.55 -13.94
C GLN A 342 -14.04 4.91 -15.33
N GLU A 343 -14.43 3.64 -15.42
CA GLU A 343 -14.33 2.87 -16.67
C GLU A 343 -15.27 1.64 -16.64
N PRO A 344 -16.60 1.84 -16.71
CA PRO A 344 -17.57 0.75 -16.58
C PRO A 344 -17.40 -0.35 -17.63
N GLY A 345 -16.95 0.04 -18.83
CA GLY A 345 -16.68 -0.85 -19.96
C GLY A 345 -15.36 -1.62 -19.89
N ARG A 346 -14.57 -1.48 -18.82
CA ARG A 346 -13.29 -2.18 -18.67
C ARG A 346 -13.50 -3.71 -18.66
N GLY A 347 -13.18 -4.36 -19.78
CA GLY A 347 -13.31 -5.83 -19.92
C GLY A 347 -12.19 -6.62 -19.23
N ARG A 348 -11.03 -6.00 -19.00
CA ARG A 348 -9.86 -6.58 -18.32
C ARG A 348 -9.80 -6.14 -16.85
N PHE A 349 -10.85 -6.48 -16.12
CA PHE A 349 -11.00 -6.10 -14.71
C PHE A 349 -11.67 -7.21 -13.90
N GLY A 350 -11.20 -7.41 -12.67
CA GLY A 350 -11.74 -8.41 -11.75
C GLY A 350 -11.44 -8.10 -10.29
N VAL A 351 -11.66 -9.08 -9.43
CA VAL A 351 -11.26 -9.05 -8.02
C VAL A 351 -10.42 -10.26 -7.66
N ALA A 352 -9.55 -10.13 -6.66
CA ALA A 352 -8.72 -11.23 -6.18
C ALA A 352 -8.98 -11.49 -4.68
N LEU A 353 -9.37 -12.71 -4.32
CA LEU A 353 -9.82 -13.06 -2.98
C LEU A 353 -8.63 -13.54 -2.14
N TYR A 354 -8.22 -12.76 -1.14
CA TYR A 354 -7.10 -13.09 -0.25
C TYR A 354 -7.65 -13.39 1.15
N VAL A 355 -7.69 -14.62 1.68
CA VAL A 355 -7.11 -15.88 1.19
C VAL A 355 -7.97 -17.08 1.63
N ASP A 356 -7.90 -18.20 0.92
CA ASP A 356 -8.84 -19.32 1.08
C ASP A 356 -8.93 -19.94 2.49
N PHE A 357 -7.80 -20.06 3.19
CA PHE A 357 -7.73 -20.74 4.49
C PHE A 357 -8.25 -19.88 5.65
N ALA A 358 -8.38 -18.57 5.45
CA ALA A 358 -9.00 -17.65 6.40
C ALA A 358 -10.47 -17.34 6.05
N ALA A 359 -10.91 -17.72 4.85
CA ALA A 359 -12.22 -17.39 4.30
C ALA A 359 -13.38 -18.05 5.06
N THR A 360 -14.38 -17.24 5.39
CA THR A 360 -15.63 -17.68 6.01
C THR A 360 -16.77 -17.81 4.99
N ALA A 361 -17.87 -18.47 5.36
CA ALA A 361 -19.07 -18.52 4.52
C ALA A 361 -19.67 -17.12 4.27
N LYS A 362 -19.49 -16.17 5.20
CA LYS A 362 -19.94 -14.79 5.06
C LYS A 362 -19.19 -14.08 3.93
N ASP A 363 -17.89 -14.29 3.82
CA ASP A 363 -17.04 -13.71 2.78
C ASP A 363 -17.47 -14.17 1.39
N TRP A 364 -17.65 -15.49 1.22
CA TRP A 364 -18.16 -16.07 -0.03
C TRP A 364 -19.54 -15.55 -0.39
N THR A 365 -20.43 -15.38 0.60
CA THR A 365 -21.78 -14.83 0.37
C THR A 365 -21.73 -13.37 -0.06
N ALA A 366 -20.90 -12.55 0.60
CA ALA A 366 -20.73 -11.14 0.27
C ALA A 366 -20.15 -10.96 -1.14
N TYR A 367 -19.12 -11.74 -1.49
CA TYR A 367 -18.56 -11.76 -2.84
C TYR A 367 -19.60 -12.15 -3.89
N ARG A 368 -20.32 -13.26 -3.69
CA ARG A 368 -21.31 -13.74 -4.66
C ARG A 368 -22.44 -12.75 -4.88
N ARG A 369 -23.06 -12.26 -3.80
CA ARG A 369 -24.19 -11.32 -3.90
C ARG A 369 -23.75 -9.95 -4.41
N GLY A 370 -22.61 -9.46 -3.93
CA GLY A 370 -22.14 -8.12 -4.25
C GLY A 370 -21.54 -7.99 -5.65
N TRP A 371 -20.84 -9.02 -6.13
CA TRP A 371 -20.02 -8.98 -7.34
C TRP A 371 -20.50 -9.89 -8.48
N CYS A 372 -21.00 -11.09 -8.17
CA CYS A 372 -21.30 -12.11 -9.18
C CYS A 372 -22.76 -12.12 -9.65
N ALA A 373 -23.71 -12.02 -8.72
CA ALA A 373 -25.13 -12.10 -9.05
C ALA A 373 -25.60 -10.83 -9.78
N PRO A 374 -26.48 -10.90 -10.79
CA PRO A 374 -27.24 -9.73 -11.24
C PRO A 374 -28.21 -9.28 -10.13
N ASP A 375 -28.56 -7.98 -10.10
CA ASP A 375 -29.57 -7.50 -9.14
C ASP A 375 -30.91 -8.20 -9.41
N GLY A 376 -31.49 -8.84 -8.38
CA GLY A 376 -32.82 -9.47 -8.44
C GLY A 376 -32.88 -10.99 -8.66
N SER A 377 -31.81 -11.74 -8.34
CA SER A 377 -31.83 -13.21 -8.33
C SER A 377 -31.89 -13.83 -6.93
#